data_AF-A0A924DSA6-F1
#
_entry.id   AF-A0A924DSA6-F1
#
_cell.length_a   1.000
_cell.length_b   1.000
_cell.length_c   1.000
_cell.angle_alpha   90.00
_cell.angle_beta   90.00
_cell.angle_gamma   90.00
#
_symmetry.space_group_name_H-M   'P 1'
#
loop_
_entity.id
_entity.type
_entity.pdbx_description
1 polymer ?
#
loop_
_entity_poly.entity_id
_entity_poly.type
_entity_poly.pdbx_seq_one_letter_code
_entity_poly.pdbx_strand_id
1 'polypeptide(L)'
;MKLRFKYSLQITLTASLLLLGSCGKKNTVNSSVGASGTSPFYVGNSAVSSTIVNQVQSVRSSVTCLSGRNRLANDVSFYINSGSISGTTIGGNWQLGFMNTGTISNLYIGVSAYRDLMFVTKVTNGGSQVIGYNVTLSFCEVPNAYVNYPALVSNDRALVNFQAGNGIVLDTNTYCGYGVVDAAINTLIVSQKSTTNPYTSDYPVYTSFTKPSCNGQF
;
A
#
# COMPACT_ATOMS: atom_id res chain seq x y z
N MET A 1 60.13 -42.04 8.36
CA MET A 1 58.73 -41.79 8.76
C MET A 1 58.69 -40.57 9.69
N LYS A 2 58.63 -39.34 9.13
CA LYS A 2 58.40 -38.09 9.88
C LYS A 2 57.48 -37.23 9.02
N LEU A 3 56.20 -37.45 9.22
CA LEU A 3 55.09 -36.90 8.45
C LEU A 3 54.59 -35.60 9.10
N ARG A 4 54.32 -34.62 8.22
CA ARG A 4 53.11 -33.77 8.24
C ARG A 4 52.81 -33.02 9.51
N PHE A 5 53.30 -31.78 9.69
CA PHE A 5 52.64 -30.81 10.58
C PHE A 5 53.12 -29.35 10.44
N LYS A 6 53.42 -28.85 9.23
CA LYS A 6 53.86 -27.43 9.09
C LYS A 6 53.15 -26.59 8.02
N TYR A 7 52.36 -27.19 7.14
CA TYR A 7 51.75 -26.44 6.02
C TYR A 7 50.21 -26.40 6.03
N SER A 8 49.54 -27.13 6.93
CA SER A 8 48.06 -27.11 7.01
C SER A 8 47.50 -25.94 7.80
N LEU A 9 48.27 -25.33 8.70
CA LEU A 9 47.81 -24.26 9.60
C LEU A 9 47.85 -22.85 8.96
N GLN A 10 48.66 -22.65 7.93
CA GLN A 10 48.78 -21.36 7.22
C GLN A 10 47.69 -21.19 6.13
N ILE A 11 47.15 -22.30 5.61
CA ILE A 11 46.14 -22.28 4.54
C ILE A 11 44.71 -22.11 5.11
N THR A 12 44.47 -22.48 6.37
CA THR A 12 43.15 -22.31 7.00
C THR A 12 42.89 -20.90 7.51
N LEU A 13 43.93 -20.13 7.87
CA LEU A 13 43.76 -18.79 8.43
C LEU A 13 43.52 -17.71 7.36
N THR A 14 43.96 -17.92 6.12
CA THR A 14 43.75 -16.99 5.00
C THR A 14 42.38 -17.18 4.32
N ALA A 15 41.75 -18.35 4.47
CA ALA A 15 40.39 -18.59 3.95
C ALA A 15 39.28 -17.97 4.82
N SER A 16 39.54 -17.73 6.12
CA SER A 16 38.56 -17.12 7.04
C SER A 16 38.49 -15.60 6.97
N LEU A 17 39.52 -14.93 6.41
CA LEU A 17 39.54 -13.48 6.23
C LEU A 17 38.83 -13.01 4.95
N LEU A 18 38.63 -13.90 3.97
CA LEU A 18 37.91 -13.59 2.73
C LEU A 18 36.38 -13.74 2.84
N LEU A 19 35.88 -14.37 3.91
CA LEU A 19 34.44 -14.55 4.16
C LEU A 19 33.82 -13.40 5.00
N LEU A 20 34.62 -12.48 5.52
CA LEU A 20 34.16 -11.31 6.28
C LEU A 20 34.00 -10.04 5.42
N GLY A 21 34.35 -10.10 4.13
CA GLY A 21 34.26 -8.97 3.19
C GLY A 21 32.90 -8.76 2.51
N SER A 22 31.88 -9.58 2.82
CA SER A 22 30.56 -9.49 2.21
C SER A 22 29.44 -9.26 3.23
N CYS A 23 29.66 -8.37 4.19
CA CYS A 23 28.59 -7.72 4.95
C CYS A 23 28.80 -6.21 4.82
N GLY A 24 28.13 -5.61 3.82
CA GLY A 24 28.30 -4.18 3.60
C GLY A 24 27.86 -3.63 2.25
N LYS A 25 27.11 -4.39 1.42
CA LYS A 25 26.15 -3.69 0.57
C LYS A 25 25.11 -3.14 1.52
N LYS A 26 25.29 -1.88 1.94
CA LYS A 26 24.15 -1.03 2.23
C LYS A 26 23.23 -1.25 1.05
N ASN A 27 22.11 -1.94 1.28
CA ASN A 27 20.95 -1.73 0.44
C ASN A 27 20.69 -0.24 0.57
N THR A 28 21.26 0.53 -0.35
CA THR A 28 20.71 1.83 -0.69
C THR A 28 19.36 1.47 -1.27
N VAL A 29 18.39 1.22 -0.39
CA VAL A 29 16.99 1.30 -0.75
C VAL A 29 16.92 2.69 -1.37
N ASN A 30 16.63 2.73 -2.67
CA ASN A 30 16.55 3.96 -3.39
C ASN A 30 15.37 4.72 -2.75
N SER A 31 15.66 5.57 -1.77
CA SER A 31 14.67 6.37 -1.04
C SER A 31 14.08 7.49 -1.91
N SER A 32 14.15 7.33 -3.23
CA SER A 32 13.52 8.18 -4.22
C SER A 32 12.07 7.79 -4.49
N VAL A 33 11.56 6.69 -3.91
CA VAL A 33 10.12 6.38 -3.98
C VAL A 33 9.39 6.89 -2.74
N GLY A 34 9.52 8.19 -2.49
CA GLY A 34 8.51 8.90 -1.71
C GLY A 34 7.25 8.96 -2.57
N ALA A 35 6.42 7.92 -2.54
CA ALA A 35 5.19 7.89 -3.33
C ALA A 35 4.10 8.75 -2.65
N SER A 36 4.35 10.05 -2.58
CA SER A 36 3.29 11.03 -2.80
C SER A 36 2.97 11.01 -4.30
N GLY A 37 2.21 10.00 -4.74
CA GLY A 37 1.75 9.90 -6.11
C GLY A 37 0.45 10.67 -6.31
N THR A 38 0.25 11.26 -7.49
CA THR A 38 -1.07 11.74 -7.88
C THR A 38 -2.00 10.52 -7.95
N SER A 39 -3.17 10.59 -7.30
CA SER A 39 -4.17 9.51 -7.36
C SER A 39 -4.41 9.08 -8.81
N PRO A 40 -4.47 7.78 -9.14
CA PRO A 40 -4.76 7.33 -10.50
C PRO A 40 -6.18 7.71 -10.95
N PHE A 41 -7.04 8.18 -10.03
CA PHE A 41 -8.44 8.52 -10.29
C PHE A 41 -8.64 10.01 -10.60
N TYR A 42 -7.91 10.51 -11.61
CA TYR A 42 -8.09 11.87 -12.13
C TYR A 42 -8.78 11.86 -13.49
N VAL A 43 -9.49 12.94 -13.80
CA VAL A 43 -10.14 13.14 -15.10
C VAL A 43 -9.05 13.22 -16.17
N GLY A 44 -9.10 12.32 -17.15
CA GLY A 44 -8.10 12.24 -18.23
C GLY A 44 -7.10 11.08 -18.11
N ASN A 45 -7.17 10.25 -17.06
CA ASN A 45 -6.45 8.98 -17.05
C ASN A 45 -7.10 7.99 -18.03
N SER A 46 -6.41 7.64 -19.11
CA SER A 46 -6.92 6.72 -20.13
C SER A 46 -6.93 5.25 -19.69
N ALA A 47 -6.19 4.89 -18.64
CA ALA A 47 -6.14 3.53 -18.12
C ALA A 47 -7.36 3.17 -17.26
N VAL A 48 -8.05 4.16 -16.68
CA VAL A 48 -9.21 3.98 -15.80
C VAL A 48 -10.44 4.59 -16.47
N SER A 49 -11.55 3.85 -16.50
CA SER A 49 -12.79 4.38 -17.11
C SER A 49 -13.31 5.60 -16.36
N SER A 50 -13.92 6.54 -17.08
CA SER A 50 -14.54 7.74 -16.50
C SER A 50 -15.60 7.40 -15.44
N THR A 51 -16.31 6.29 -15.61
CA THR A 51 -17.27 5.78 -14.61
C THR A 51 -16.60 5.51 -13.27
N ILE A 52 -15.47 4.77 -13.26
CA ILE A 52 -14.73 4.47 -12.02
C ILE A 52 -14.19 5.77 -11.41
N VAL A 53 -13.62 6.66 -12.22
CA VAL A 53 -13.11 7.96 -11.76
C VAL A 53 -14.21 8.77 -11.08
N ASN A 54 -15.39 8.87 -11.70
CA ASN A 54 -16.52 9.61 -11.14
C ASN A 54 -17.04 8.98 -9.82
N GLN A 55 -17.10 7.65 -9.75
CA GLN A 55 -17.49 6.94 -8.52
C GLN A 55 -16.50 7.22 -7.37
N VAL A 56 -15.19 7.12 -7.64
CA VAL A 56 -14.15 7.43 -6.65
C VAL A 56 -14.27 8.87 -6.16
N GLN A 57 -14.43 9.83 -7.07
CA GLN A 57 -14.57 11.25 -6.71
C GLN A 57 -15.82 11.52 -5.88
N SER A 58 -16.95 10.87 -6.20
CA SER A 58 -18.20 10.97 -5.44
C SER A 58 -18.08 10.39 -4.03
N VAL A 59 -17.42 9.24 -3.87
CA VAL A 59 -17.19 8.68 -2.52
C VAL A 59 -16.21 9.54 -1.74
N ARG A 60 -15.14 10.00 -2.37
CA ARG A 60 -14.14 10.85 -1.72
C ARG A 60 -14.72 12.16 -1.20
N SER A 61 -15.70 12.75 -1.91
CA SER A 61 -16.38 13.97 -1.48
C SER A 61 -17.43 13.73 -0.39
N SER A 62 -18.06 12.56 -0.36
CA SER A 62 -19.08 12.22 0.64
C SER A 62 -18.48 11.72 1.98
N VAL A 63 -17.32 11.07 1.96
CA VAL A 63 -16.64 10.61 3.18
C VAL A 63 -15.66 11.67 3.67
N THR A 64 -16.15 12.55 4.52
CA THR A 64 -15.33 13.56 5.22
C THR A 64 -14.47 12.93 6.31
N CYS A 65 -13.27 13.47 6.55
CA CYS A 65 -12.46 13.05 7.69
C CYS A 65 -13.12 13.42 9.03
N LEU A 66 -12.65 12.82 10.12
CA LEU A 66 -13.08 13.20 11.47
C LEU A 66 -12.81 14.69 11.74
N SER A 67 -13.57 15.27 12.67
CA SER A 67 -13.49 16.71 13.00
C SER A 67 -12.04 17.17 13.24
N GLY A 68 -11.68 18.30 12.64
CA GLY A 68 -10.34 18.88 12.74
C GLY A 68 -9.25 18.20 11.91
N ARG A 69 -9.60 17.23 11.05
CA ARG A 69 -8.64 16.53 10.19
C ARG A 69 -8.97 16.73 8.72
N ASN A 70 -7.94 16.76 7.89
CA ASN A 70 -8.08 16.88 6.44
C ASN A 70 -7.69 15.58 5.74
N ARG A 71 -8.32 15.30 4.60
CA ARG A 71 -7.91 14.20 3.73
C ARG A 71 -6.59 14.59 3.07
N LEU A 72 -5.64 13.66 2.99
CA LEU A 72 -4.38 13.88 2.28
C LEU A 72 -4.66 14.25 0.82
N ALA A 73 -3.86 15.15 0.27
CA ALA A 73 -4.00 15.60 -1.11
C ALA A 73 -3.68 14.46 -2.09
N ASN A 74 -2.68 13.66 -1.73
CA ASN A 74 -2.17 12.56 -2.55
C ASN A 74 -2.71 11.22 -2.03
N ASP A 75 -3.16 10.38 -2.95
CA ASP A 75 -3.44 8.99 -2.67
C ASP A 75 -2.20 8.15 -2.96
N VAL A 76 -2.09 7.00 -2.32
CA VAL A 76 -1.01 6.06 -2.58
C VAL A 76 -1.56 4.77 -3.17
N SER A 77 -0.96 4.29 -4.25
CA SER A 77 -1.36 3.06 -4.92
C SER A 77 -0.33 1.96 -4.74
N PHE A 78 -0.85 0.75 -4.60
CA PHE A 78 -0.11 -0.50 -4.62
C PHE A 78 -0.81 -1.48 -5.55
N TYR A 79 -0.09 -2.46 -6.06
CA TYR A 79 -0.66 -3.51 -6.90
C TYR A 79 -0.09 -4.88 -6.54
N ILE A 80 -0.83 -5.90 -6.94
CA ILE A 80 -0.38 -7.29 -6.88
C ILE A 80 -0.63 -7.96 -8.24
N ASN A 81 0.39 -8.64 -8.76
CA ASN A 81 0.28 -9.49 -9.95
C ASN A 81 -0.27 -10.84 -9.50
N SER A 82 -1.39 -11.30 -10.06
CA SER A 82 -2.05 -12.64 -10.05
C SER A 82 -1.78 -13.68 -8.94
N GLY A 83 -1.07 -13.35 -7.87
CA GLY A 83 -0.57 -14.22 -6.83
C GLY A 83 -1.47 -14.15 -5.61
N SER A 84 -1.93 -15.32 -5.16
CA SER A 84 -2.80 -15.55 -4.00
C SER A 84 -4.19 -14.88 -4.07
N ILE A 85 -4.92 -15.18 -5.15
CA ILE A 85 -6.36 -14.96 -5.23
C ILE A 85 -7.03 -16.29 -4.84
N SER A 86 -7.75 -16.31 -3.72
CA SER A 86 -8.59 -17.45 -3.30
C SER A 86 -10.04 -17.00 -3.23
N GLY A 87 -10.82 -17.35 -4.26
CA GLY A 87 -12.21 -16.90 -4.39
C GLY A 87 -12.31 -15.37 -4.44
N THR A 88 -12.94 -14.78 -3.43
CA THR A 88 -13.13 -13.34 -3.25
C THR A 88 -12.01 -12.66 -2.45
N THR A 89 -11.07 -13.42 -1.89
CA THR A 89 -9.99 -12.90 -1.07
C THR A 89 -8.74 -12.69 -1.90
N ILE A 90 -8.20 -11.46 -1.87
CA ILE A 90 -6.93 -11.09 -2.51
C ILE A 90 -5.87 -10.88 -1.44
N GLY A 91 -4.71 -11.52 -1.56
CA GLY A 91 -3.63 -11.40 -0.60
C GLY A 91 -2.27 -11.68 -1.22
N GLY A 92 -1.20 -11.25 -0.54
CA GLY A 92 0.17 -11.47 -0.99
C GLY A 92 1.03 -10.23 -0.85
N ASN A 93 2.13 -10.19 -1.61
CA ASN A 93 3.10 -9.11 -1.54
C ASN A 93 2.69 -7.94 -2.44
N TRP A 94 2.41 -6.79 -1.83
CA TRP A 94 1.98 -5.59 -2.53
C TRP A 94 3.18 -4.79 -3.01
N GLN A 95 3.18 -4.42 -4.29
CA GLN A 95 4.20 -3.60 -4.91
C GLN A 95 3.71 -2.16 -5.00
N LEU A 96 4.59 -1.20 -4.68
CA LEU A 96 4.26 0.22 -4.80
C LEU A 96 4.04 0.60 -6.27
N GLY A 97 2.97 1.34 -6.54
CA GLY A 97 2.59 1.78 -7.88
C GLY A 97 1.18 1.34 -8.28
N PHE A 98 0.86 1.51 -9.55
CA PHE A 98 -0.45 1.20 -10.10
C PHE A 98 -0.29 0.43 -11.41
N MET A 99 -0.89 -0.76 -11.49
CA MET A 99 -0.91 -1.59 -12.68
C MET A 99 -1.83 -0.97 -13.74
N ASN A 100 -1.21 -0.50 -14.82
CA ASN A 100 -1.88 0.04 -16.01
C ASN A 100 -1.80 -0.91 -17.21
N THR A 101 -1.12 -2.05 -17.09
CA THR A 101 -1.03 -3.08 -18.13
C THR A 101 -2.25 -4.01 -18.04
N GLY A 102 -3.28 -3.72 -18.82
CA GLY A 102 -4.53 -4.47 -18.87
C GLY A 102 -5.75 -3.56 -18.87
N THR A 103 -6.94 -4.17 -18.77
CA THR A 103 -8.21 -3.46 -18.64
C THR A 103 -8.58 -3.36 -17.17
N ILE A 104 -8.67 -2.13 -16.66
CA ILE A 104 -9.14 -1.83 -15.31
C ILE A 104 -10.66 -1.92 -15.30
N SER A 105 -11.17 -2.83 -14.48
CA SER A 105 -12.58 -3.20 -14.38
C SER A 105 -12.95 -3.29 -12.91
N ASN A 106 -14.24 -3.11 -12.58
CA ASN A 106 -14.83 -3.26 -11.25
C ASN A 106 -14.10 -2.46 -10.14
N LEU A 107 -14.78 -1.44 -9.63
CA LEU A 107 -14.36 -0.73 -8.43
C LEU A 107 -14.92 -1.42 -7.19
N TYR A 108 -14.08 -1.63 -6.18
CA TYR A 108 -14.47 -2.02 -4.84
C TYR A 108 -14.04 -0.96 -3.84
N ILE A 109 -14.90 -0.66 -2.88
CA ILE A 109 -14.67 0.43 -1.93
C ILE A 109 -14.76 -0.08 -0.50
N GLY A 110 -13.78 0.29 0.31
CA GLY A 110 -13.76 0.10 1.75
C GLY A 110 -13.55 1.42 2.48
N VAL A 111 -14.09 1.52 3.68
CA VAL A 111 -13.94 2.69 4.57
C VAL A 111 -13.43 2.22 5.93
N SER A 112 -12.47 2.94 6.49
CA SER A 112 -11.98 2.67 7.85
C SER A 112 -12.81 3.39 8.91
N ALA A 113 -12.70 2.95 10.16
CA ALA A 113 -13.26 3.69 11.30
C ALA A 113 -12.69 5.11 11.43
N TYR A 114 -11.49 5.36 10.90
CA TYR A 114 -10.86 6.68 10.83
C TYR A 114 -11.27 7.50 9.61
N ARG A 115 -12.22 6.99 8.81
CA ARG A 115 -12.74 7.60 7.58
C ARG A 115 -11.71 7.62 6.44
N ASP A 116 -10.67 6.77 6.53
CA ASP A 116 -9.78 6.49 5.39
C ASP A 116 -10.54 5.69 4.34
N LEU A 117 -10.11 5.79 3.09
CA LEU A 117 -10.73 5.10 1.96
C LEU A 117 -9.74 4.11 1.35
N MET A 118 -10.25 2.93 1.01
CA MET A 118 -9.57 1.94 0.18
C MET A 118 -10.37 1.76 -1.11
N PHE A 119 -9.71 1.98 -2.24
CA PHE A 119 -10.24 1.68 -3.56
C PHE A 119 -9.48 0.49 -4.12
N VAL A 120 -10.20 -0.58 -4.45
CA VAL A 120 -9.61 -1.74 -5.12
C VAL A 120 -10.15 -1.79 -6.54
N THR A 121 -9.28 -1.96 -7.53
CA THR A 121 -9.71 -2.20 -8.91
C THR A 121 -9.14 -3.50 -9.44
N LYS A 122 -9.97 -4.26 -10.17
CA LYS A 122 -9.57 -5.51 -10.81
C LYS A 122 -8.93 -5.22 -12.16
N VAL A 123 -7.76 -5.79 -12.42
CA VAL A 123 -7.08 -5.68 -13.71
C VAL A 123 -7.21 -7.00 -14.46
N THR A 124 -7.70 -6.92 -15.70
CA THR A 124 -7.94 -8.08 -16.56
C THR A 124 -7.12 -8.02 -17.85
N ASN A 125 -6.76 -9.17 -18.40
CA ASN A 125 -6.26 -9.31 -19.76
C ASN A 125 -7.44 -9.63 -20.69
N GLY A 126 -7.76 -8.73 -21.62
CA GLY A 126 -8.84 -8.92 -22.59
C GLY A 126 -10.23 -9.14 -21.96
N GLY A 127 -10.49 -8.58 -20.77
CA GLY A 127 -11.78 -8.65 -20.09
C GLY A 127 -12.12 -9.97 -19.41
N SER A 128 -11.33 -11.03 -19.57
CA SER A 128 -11.68 -12.39 -19.11
C SER A 128 -10.77 -12.91 -18.00
N GLN A 129 -9.45 -12.78 -18.16
CA GLN A 129 -8.49 -13.29 -17.20
C GLN A 129 -8.10 -12.21 -16.20
N VAL A 130 -8.31 -12.43 -14.90
CA VAL A 130 -7.76 -11.54 -13.86
C VAL A 130 -6.24 -11.69 -13.83
N ILE A 131 -5.53 -10.60 -14.06
CA ILE A 131 -4.06 -10.56 -14.04
C ILE A 131 -3.50 -9.82 -12.82
N GLY A 132 -4.35 -9.07 -12.10
CA GLY A 132 -3.94 -8.42 -10.87
C GLY A 132 -5.03 -7.57 -10.26
N TYR A 133 -4.66 -6.90 -9.17
CA TYR A 133 -5.49 -5.92 -8.48
C TYR A 133 -4.64 -4.71 -8.12
N ASN A 134 -5.26 -3.54 -8.21
CA ASN A 134 -4.72 -2.31 -7.65
C ASN A 134 -5.45 -1.99 -6.35
N VAL A 135 -4.73 -1.52 -5.35
CA VAL A 135 -5.23 -0.92 -4.12
C VAL A 135 -4.77 0.52 -4.09
N THR A 136 -5.67 1.48 -3.97
CA THR A 136 -5.35 2.89 -3.79
C THR A 136 -5.97 3.38 -2.50
N LEU A 137 -5.14 3.98 -1.65
CA LEU A 137 -5.51 4.39 -0.30
C LEU A 137 -5.55 5.91 -0.22
N SER A 138 -6.63 6.42 0.35
CA SER A 138 -6.80 7.83 0.65
C SER A 138 -6.95 8.01 2.15
N PHE A 139 -5.90 8.48 2.81
CA PHE A 139 -5.87 8.64 4.26
C PHE A 139 -6.37 10.01 4.70
N CYS A 140 -6.95 10.05 5.89
CA CYS A 140 -7.10 11.26 6.67
C CYS A 140 -5.81 11.56 7.44
N GLU A 141 -5.51 12.83 7.64
CA GLU A 141 -4.40 13.27 8.47
C GLU A 141 -4.55 12.70 9.89
N VAL A 142 -3.44 12.23 10.47
CA VAL A 142 -3.40 11.82 11.87
C VAL A 142 -2.51 12.81 12.61
N PRO A 143 -3.09 13.73 13.40
CA PRO A 143 -2.31 14.70 14.13
C PRO A 143 -1.44 14.01 15.19
N ASN A 144 -0.37 14.69 15.58
CA ASN A 144 0.41 14.26 16.72
C ASN A 144 -0.32 14.60 18.01
N ALA A 145 -0.20 13.76 19.04
CA ALA A 145 -0.72 14.07 20.37
C ALA A 145 -0.05 15.33 20.97
N TYR A 146 1.17 15.64 20.53
CA TYR A 146 1.90 16.84 20.91
C TYR A 146 1.74 17.92 19.84
N VAL A 147 1.09 19.03 20.19
CA VAL A 147 0.67 20.10 19.27
C VAL A 147 1.81 20.72 18.45
N ASN A 148 3.04 20.71 18.97
CA ASN A 148 4.22 21.28 18.30
C ASN A 148 5.00 20.25 17.46
N TYR A 149 4.52 19.01 17.37
CA TYR A 149 5.17 17.96 16.61
C TYR A 149 4.43 17.73 15.28
N PRO A 150 5.15 17.40 14.20
CA PRO A 150 4.54 17.07 12.92
C PRO A 150 3.53 15.93 13.07
N ALA A 151 2.45 15.99 12.30
CA ALA A 151 1.46 14.94 12.20
C ALA A 151 2.11 13.58 11.91
N LEU A 152 1.49 12.52 12.42
CA LEU A 152 1.96 11.14 12.27
C LEU A 152 1.63 10.59 10.88
N VAL A 153 0.58 11.13 10.24
CA VAL A 153 0.20 10.84 8.85
C VAL A 153 -0.19 12.17 8.21
N SER A 154 0.50 12.57 7.15
CA SER A 154 0.39 13.90 6.54
C SER A 154 1.02 13.92 5.14
N ASN A 155 0.76 14.98 4.37
CA ASN A 155 1.24 15.11 2.98
C ASN A 155 2.77 15.20 2.86
N ASP A 156 3.49 15.54 3.92
CA ASP A 156 4.96 15.62 3.95
C ASP A 156 5.64 14.27 4.28
N ARG A 157 4.84 13.22 4.52
CA ARG A 157 5.27 11.87 4.85
C ARG A 157 4.81 10.90 3.78
N ALA A 158 5.76 10.22 3.14
CA ALA A 158 5.42 9.18 2.16
C ALA A 158 4.75 7.98 2.84
N LEU A 159 3.72 7.43 2.21
CA LEU A 159 3.08 6.20 2.63
C LEU A 159 3.64 5.02 1.81
N VAL A 160 4.19 4.01 2.47
CA VAL A 160 4.91 2.91 1.80
C VAL A 160 4.66 1.57 2.49
N ASN A 161 5.11 0.47 1.87
CA ASN A 161 5.09 -0.88 2.45
C ASN A 161 3.70 -1.33 2.92
N PHE A 162 2.67 -1.12 2.08
CA PHE A 162 1.33 -1.60 2.37
C PHE A 162 1.30 -3.13 2.50
N GLN A 163 0.57 -3.61 3.51
CA GLN A 163 0.38 -5.02 3.81
C GLN A 163 -1.08 -5.27 4.17
N ALA A 164 -1.64 -6.35 3.64
CA ALA A 164 -2.93 -6.89 4.02
C ALA A 164 -2.73 -8.36 4.39
N GLY A 165 -2.20 -8.62 5.58
CA GLY A 165 -1.77 -9.96 6.01
C GLY A 165 -2.91 -10.99 6.04
N ASN A 166 -4.14 -10.54 6.31
CA ASN A 166 -5.35 -11.37 6.29
C ASN A 166 -6.05 -11.39 4.92
N GLY A 167 -5.44 -10.77 3.91
CA GLY A 167 -6.08 -10.49 2.63
C GLY A 167 -7.13 -9.39 2.70
N ILE A 168 -7.71 -9.12 1.54
CA ILE A 168 -8.82 -8.19 1.32
C ILE A 168 -9.94 -9.02 0.71
N VAL A 169 -11.08 -9.08 1.37
CA VAL A 169 -12.28 -9.79 0.93
C VAL A 169 -13.14 -8.83 0.13
N LEU A 170 -13.45 -9.21 -1.11
CA LEU A 170 -14.26 -8.41 -2.03
C LEU A 170 -15.68 -8.98 -2.16
N ASP A 171 -16.68 -8.11 -2.21
CA ASP A 171 -18.05 -8.49 -2.54
C ASP A 171 -18.56 -7.65 -3.72
N THR A 172 -19.10 -8.33 -4.73
CA THR A 172 -19.69 -7.71 -5.92
C THR A 172 -21.19 -7.48 -5.80
N ASN A 173 -21.88 -8.15 -4.87
CA ASN A 173 -23.33 -8.09 -4.76
C ASN A 173 -23.74 -7.02 -3.74
N THR A 174 -23.87 -5.78 -4.21
CA THR A 174 -24.09 -4.63 -3.31
C THR A 174 -25.10 -3.65 -3.89
N TYR A 175 -25.73 -2.89 -2.98
CA TYR A 175 -26.66 -1.81 -3.32
C TYR A 175 -25.96 -0.50 -3.68
N CYS A 176 -24.62 -0.45 -3.67
CA CYS A 176 -23.84 0.77 -3.84
C CYS A 176 -23.58 1.16 -5.30
N GLY A 177 -23.93 0.31 -6.28
CA GLY A 177 -23.58 0.50 -7.69
C GLY A 177 -22.08 0.27 -8.01
N TYR A 178 -21.34 -0.22 -7.02
CA TYR A 178 -19.94 -0.66 -7.08
C TYR A 178 -19.76 -1.86 -6.13
N GLY A 179 -18.66 -2.62 -6.25
CA GLY A 179 -18.33 -3.67 -5.28
C GLY A 179 -17.87 -3.07 -3.96
N VAL A 180 -17.86 -3.85 -2.88
CA VAL A 180 -17.33 -3.39 -1.58
C VAL A 180 -16.14 -4.23 -1.16
N VAL A 181 -15.27 -3.62 -0.35
CA VAL A 181 -14.34 -4.35 0.49
C VAL A 181 -15.15 -4.79 1.70
N ASP A 182 -15.56 -6.06 1.73
CA ASP A 182 -16.32 -6.61 2.84
C ASP A 182 -15.46 -6.60 4.12
N ALA A 183 -14.21 -7.05 3.98
CA ALA A 183 -13.24 -7.02 5.06
C ALA A 183 -11.79 -6.89 4.56
N ALA A 184 -11.04 -5.94 5.12
CA ALA A 184 -9.58 -5.90 5.08
C ALA A 184 -9.08 -5.59 6.49
N ILE A 185 -8.85 -6.63 7.30
CA ILE A 185 -8.60 -6.51 8.74
C ILE A 185 -7.11 -6.43 9.03
N ASN A 186 -6.73 -5.52 9.92
CA ASN A 186 -5.34 -5.31 10.38
C ASN A 186 -4.37 -5.06 9.22
N THR A 187 -4.79 -4.22 8.27
CA THR A 187 -3.88 -3.72 7.25
C THR A 187 -2.83 -2.81 7.89
N LEU A 188 -1.63 -2.81 7.32
CA LEU A 188 -0.52 -1.99 7.76
C LEU A 188 -0.01 -1.17 6.58
N ILE A 189 0.27 0.10 6.81
CA ILE A 189 1.10 0.92 5.94
C ILE A 189 2.10 1.71 6.79
N VAL A 190 3.25 2.04 6.24
CA VAL A 190 4.27 2.81 6.96
C VAL A 190 4.22 4.25 6.46
N SER A 191 3.97 5.18 7.38
CA SER A 191 4.20 6.61 7.15
C SER A 191 5.65 6.92 7.47
N GLN A 192 6.46 7.15 6.44
CA GLN A 192 7.88 7.41 6.60
C GLN A 192 8.12 8.71 7.36
N LYS A 193 9.35 8.85 7.89
CA LYS A 193 9.81 10.12 8.47
C LYS A 193 9.46 11.31 7.56
N SER A 194 9.10 12.43 8.19
CA SER A 194 8.82 13.69 7.52
C SER A 194 10.02 14.15 6.70
N THR A 195 9.73 14.62 5.49
CA THR A 195 10.73 15.25 4.61
C THR A 195 11.14 16.64 5.08
N THR A 196 10.30 17.29 5.91
CA THR A 196 10.52 18.65 6.41
C THR A 196 11.04 18.69 7.85
N ASN A 197 10.91 17.59 8.60
CA ASN A 197 11.43 17.47 9.96
C ASN A 197 12.24 16.17 10.16
N PRO A 198 13.58 16.26 10.24
CA PRO A 198 14.46 15.10 10.34
C PRO A 198 14.43 14.39 11.71
N TYR A 199 13.79 14.97 12.72
CA TYR A 199 13.67 14.39 14.06
C TYR A 199 12.46 13.45 14.22
N THR A 200 11.71 13.23 13.13
CA THR A 200 10.61 12.28 13.11
C THR A 200 11.10 10.88 12.69
N SER A 201 10.45 9.84 13.19
CA SER A 201 10.69 8.44 12.81
C SER A 201 9.58 7.92 11.91
N ASP A 202 9.84 6.82 11.21
CA ASP A 202 8.77 6.07 10.55
C ASP A 202 7.68 5.68 11.57
N TYR A 203 6.43 5.72 11.14
CA TYR A 203 5.25 5.46 11.96
C TYR A 203 4.39 4.38 11.30
N PRO A 204 4.22 3.21 11.94
CA PRO A 204 3.32 2.17 11.44
C PRO A 204 1.86 2.59 11.64
N VAL A 205 1.08 2.57 10.57
CA VAL A 205 -0.34 2.91 10.56
C VAL A 205 -1.12 1.62 10.39
N TYR A 206 -1.77 1.17 11.47
CA TYR A 206 -2.69 0.04 11.44
C TYR A 206 -4.10 0.52 11.23
N THR A 207 -4.81 -0.09 10.28
CA THR A 207 -6.20 0.23 10.02
C THR A 207 -6.94 -1.00 9.48
N SER A 208 -8.26 -0.97 9.57
CA SER A 208 -9.12 -1.98 8.95
C SER A 208 -10.15 -1.27 8.09
N PHE A 209 -10.44 -1.85 6.91
CA PHE A 209 -11.45 -1.33 6.01
C PHE A 209 -12.61 -2.32 5.93
N THR A 210 -13.81 -1.78 5.99
CA THR A 210 -15.07 -2.53 5.86
C THR A 210 -15.94 -1.87 4.81
N LYS A 211 -17.04 -2.53 4.47
CA LYS A 211 -18.02 -1.99 3.52
C LYS A 211 -18.52 -0.60 3.95
N PRO A 212 -18.59 0.37 3.03
CA PRO A 212 -19.24 1.65 3.28
C PRO A 212 -20.74 1.45 3.54
N SER A 213 -21.34 2.37 4.29
CA SER A 213 -22.80 2.49 4.27
C SER A 213 -23.23 3.15 2.97
N CYS A 214 -24.14 2.50 2.25
CA CYS A 214 -24.76 3.03 1.04
C CYS A 214 -26.28 2.93 1.18
N ASN A 215 -27.02 3.96 0.77
CA ASN A 215 -28.49 3.96 0.74
C ASN A 215 -29.15 3.58 2.08
N GLY A 216 -28.51 3.93 3.20
CA GLY A 216 -29.03 3.65 4.55
C GLY A 216 -28.91 2.17 4.98
N GLN A 217 -28.16 1.35 4.24
CA GLN A 217 -27.87 -0.04 4.60
C GLN A 217 -26.40 -0.21 4.96
N PHE A 218 -26.13 -1.19 5.84
CA PHE A 218 -24.80 -1.54 6.35
C PHE A 218 -24.24 -2.75 5.63
#